data_AF-A0A9P4SFX6-F1
#
_entry.id   AF-A0A9P4SFX6-F1
#
_cell.length_a   1.000
_cell.length_b   1.000
_cell.length_c   1.000
_cell.angle_alpha   90.00
_cell.angle_beta   90.00
_cell.angle_gamma   90.00
#
_symmetry.space_group_name_H-M   'P 1'
#
loop_
_entity.id
_entity.type
_entity.pdbx_description
1 polymer ?
#
loop_
_entity_poly.entity_id
_entity_poly.type
_entity_poly.pdbx_seq_one_letter_code
_entity_poly.pdbx_strand_id
1 'polypeptide(L)'
;QAVAPIITAFAKYEITALPEQSAILSLITLESGDLAYNHNHFPESGGLGQGKRNIQSPDSNEKYATELYPDEVAAARTKGPDAVLELVNTKDKYSFGSAMWFFTTQCDADIRTGLQAGTEAGFNDYTVKCIGTTMDEGRMEYWKAAKAAL
;
A
#
# COMPACT_ATOMS: atom_id res chain seq x y z
N GLN A 1 6.97 3.38 15.16
CA GLN A 1 7.22 4.69 14.48
C GLN A 1 7.28 4.41 12.99
N ALA A 2 6.58 5.18 12.14
CA ALA A 2 6.39 4.85 10.72
C ALA A 2 7.61 5.13 9.81
N VAL A 3 8.40 6.16 10.13
CA VAL A 3 9.47 6.67 9.26
C VAL A 3 10.52 5.60 8.91
N ALA A 4 11.13 4.96 9.92
CA ALA A 4 12.18 3.98 9.69
C ALA A 4 11.71 2.74 8.89
N PRO A 5 10.55 2.13 9.20
CA PRO A 5 9.95 1.08 8.38
C PRO A 5 9.73 1.48 6.92
N ILE A 6 9.23 2.69 6.67
CA ILE A 6 8.96 3.21 5.32
C ILE A 6 10.26 3.39 4.54
N ILE A 7 11.28 4.03 5.12
CA ILE A 7 12.59 4.22 4.47
C ILE A 7 13.23 2.86 4.15
N THR A 8 13.15 1.92 5.10
CA THR A 8 13.66 0.56 4.90
C THR A 8 12.93 -0.15 3.77
N ALA A 9 11.61 0.03 3.66
CA ALA A 9 10.82 -0.56 2.59
C ALA A 9 11.16 0.04 1.22
N PHE A 10 11.34 1.37 1.11
CA PHE A 10 11.77 1.97 -0.16
C PHE A 10 13.10 1.42 -0.65
N ALA A 11 14.08 1.28 0.26
CA ALA A 11 15.36 0.64 -0.06
C ALA A 11 15.19 -0.84 -0.46
N LYS A 12 14.41 -1.62 0.29
CA LYS A 12 14.18 -3.05 0.02
C LYS A 12 13.58 -3.29 -1.37
N TYR A 13 12.64 -2.45 -1.79
CA TYR A 13 11.91 -2.60 -3.06
C TYR A 13 12.47 -1.71 -4.18
N GLU A 14 13.66 -1.13 -3.99
CA GLU A 14 14.38 -0.34 -5.00
C GLU A 14 13.55 0.83 -5.58
N ILE A 15 12.72 1.46 -4.74
CA ILE A 15 11.91 2.62 -5.13
C ILE A 15 12.70 3.88 -4.81
N THR A 16 13.44 4.37 -5.80
CA THR A 16 14.35 5.51 -5.65
C THR A 16 13.81 6.81 -6.23
N ALA A 17 12.80 6.77 -7.10
CA ALA A 17 12.26 7.97 -7.72
C ALA A 17 11.34 8.72 -6.74
N LEU A 18 11.65 10.00 -6.49
CA LEU A 18 10.84 10.85 -5.60
C LEU A 18 9.34 10.88 -5.99
N PRO A 19 8.97 10.92 -7.29
CA PRO A 19 7.56 10.84 -7.67
C PRO A 19 6.87 9.54 -7.23
N GLU A 20 7.53 8.38 -7.36
CA GLU A 20 6.98 7.11 -6.88
C GLU A 20 6.84 7.11 -5.35
N GLN A 21 7.87 7.58 -4.64
CA GLN A 21 7.86 7.68 -3.18
C GLN A 21 6.73 8.59 -2.69
N SER A 22 6.54 9.76 -3.32
CA SER A 22 5.47 10.70 -2.97
C SER A 22 4.07 10.10 -3.15
N ALA A 23 3.84 9.37 -4.24
CA ALA A 23 2.55 8.72 -4.52
C ALA A 23 2.23 7.56 -3.58
N ILE A 24 3.24 6.79 -3.18
CA ILE A 24 3.08 5.73 -2.18
C ILE A 24 2.84 6.34 -0.80
N LEU A 25 3.62 7.35 -0.40
CA LEU A 25 3.45 8.03 0.89
C LEU A 25 2.07 8.69 1.01
N SER A 26 1.59 9.33 -0.06
CA SER A 26 0.27 9.99 -0.03
C SER A 26 -0.85 9.00 0.19
N LEU A 27 -0.82 7.85 -0.49
CA LEU A 27 -1.79 6.77 -0.27
C LEU A 27 -1.64 6.14 1.11
N ILE A 28 -0.42 5.84 1.57
CA ILE A 28 -0.21 5.32 2.93
C ILE A 28 -0.85 6.28 3.94
N THR A 29 -0.56 7.57 3.84
CA THR A 29 -1.00 8.55 4.84
C THR A 29 -2.52 8.72 4.81
N LEU A 30 -3.11 8.96 3.64
CA LEU A 30 -4.56 9.14 3.52
C LEU A 30 -5.34 7.89 3.97
N GLU A 31 -4.99 6.73 3.42
CA GLU A 31 -5.81 5.52 3.56
C GLU A 31 -5.71 4.91 4.95
N SER A 32 -4.65 5.24 5.68
CA SER A 32 -4.48 4.88 7.09
C SER A 32 -5.03 5.92 8.07
N GLY A 33 -5.69 6.99 7.60
CA GLY A 33 -6.17 8.07 8.46
C GLY A 33 -5.02 8.72 9.21
N ASP A 34 -4.03 9.22 8.48
CA ASP A 34 -2.79 9.81 9.00
C ASP A 34 -2.01 8.83 9.89
N LEU A 35 -1.87 7.59 9.42
CA LEU A 35 -1.13 6.49 10.06
C LEU A 35 -1.80 5.91 11.31
N ALA A 36 -3.02 6.32 11.63
CA ALA A 36 -3.79 5.82 12.77
C ALA A 36 -4.25 4.36 12.61
N TYR A 37 -4.42 3.88 11.38
CA TYR A 37 -5.02 2.57 11.09
C TYR A 37 -4.17 1.72 10.11
N ASN A 38 -4.17 0.40 10.29
CA ASN A 38 -3.54 -0.56 9.38
C ASN A 38 -4.50 -1.66 8.88
N HIS A 39 -5.73 -1.67 9.39
CA HIS A 39 -6.78 -2.65 9.09
C HIS A 39 -8.12 -1.93 8.95
N ASN A 40 -8.96 -2.39 8.03
CA ASN A 40 -10.34 -1.91 7.92
C ASN A 40 -11.24 -2.59 8.97
N HIS A 41 -11.80 -1.80 9.89
CA HIS A 41 -12.68 -2.28 10.95
C HIS A 41 -14.18 -2.28 10.58
N PHE A 42 -14.54 -1.95 9.33
CA PHE A 42 -15.94 -1.85 8.89
C PHE A 42 -16.34 -3.02 7.97
N PRO A 43 -16.64 -4.22 8.51
CA PRO A 43 -16.93 -5.41 7.72
C PRO A 43 -18.19 -5.28 6.85
N GLU A 44 -19.17 -4.49 7.30
CA GLU A 44 -20.43 -4.22 6.61
C GLU A 44 -20.29 -3.46 5.27
N SER A 45 -19.12 -2.88 5.01
CA SER A 45 -18.76 -2.24 3.74
C SER A 45 -18.01 -3.16 2.76
N GLY A 46 -17.89 -4.46 3.06
CA GLY A 46 -17.10 -5.41 2.28
C GLY A 46 -15.59 -5.36 2.56
N GLY A 47 -15.20 -4.76 3.70
CA GLY A 47 -13.81 -4.45 4.05
C GLY A 47 -13.00 -5.54 4.76
N LEU A 48 -13.55 -6.75 4.93
CA LEU A 48 -12.87 -7.86 5.60
C LEU A 48 -11.51 -8.14 4.95
N GLY A 49 -10.45 -8.15 5.74
CA GLY A 49 -9.08 -8.40 5.30
C GLY A 49 -8.44 -7.28 4.48
N GLN A 50 -9.04 -6.09 4.40
CA GLN A 50 -8.47 -4.96 3.66
C GLN A 50 -7.43 -4.21 4.50
N GLY A 51 -6.22 -4.09 3.95
CA GLY A 51 -5.11 -3.35 4.56
C GLY A 51 -5.20 -1.87 4.27
N LYS A 52 -4.86 -1.01 5.24
CA LYS A 52 -4.99 0.46 5.09
C LYS A 52 -3.74 1.17 4.58
N ARG A 53 -2.62 0.46 4.33
CA ARG A 53 -1.37 1.09 3.83
C ARG A 53 -1.46 1.49 2.35
N ASN A 54 -2.29 0.85 1.55
CA ASN A 54 -2.58 1.26 0.17
C ASN A 54 -3.95 0.74 -0.30
N ILE A 55 -4.92 0.62 0.62
CA ILE A 55 -6.22 -0.03 0.38
C ILE A 55 -6.05 -1.47 -0.16
N GLN A 56 -5.05 -2.19 0.36
CA GLN A 56 -4.68 -3.50 -0.19
C GLN A 56 -5.83 -4.50 -0.06
N SER A 57 -6.19 -5.13 -1.18
CA SER A 57 -7.21 -6.18 -1.20
C SER A 57 -6.78 -7.42 -0.42
N PRO A 58 -7.73 -8.23 0.09
CA PRO A 58 -7.45 -9.52 0.74
C PRO A 58 -6.54 -10.44 -0.08
N ASP A 59 -6.81 -10.59 -1.37
CA ASP A 59 -6.02 -11.45 -2.27
C ASP A 59 -4.55 -11.00 -2.34
N SER A 60 -4.33 -9.68 -2.35
CA SER A 60 -2.98 -9.11 -2.36
C SER A 60 -2.29 -9.27 -1.01
N ASN A 61 -3.02 -9.15 0.10
CA ASN A 61 -2.50 -9.44 1.43
C ASN A 61 -2.09 -10.91 1.57
N GLU A 62 -2.85 -11.83 0.97
CA GLU A 62 -2.54 -13.25 0.97
C GLU A 62 -1.29 -13.59 0.15
N LYS A 63 -1.15 -13.03 -1.05
CA LYS A 63 0.08 -13.16 -1.86
C LYS A 63 1.30 -12.69 -1.07
N TYR A 64 1.21 -11.51 -0.45
CA TYR A 64 2.32 -10.96 0.33
C TYR A 64 2.60 -11.76 1.60
N ALA A 65 1.57 -12.20 2.32
CA ALA A 65 1.70 -13.08 3.47
C ALA A 65 2.37 -14.41 3.09
N THR A 66 2.07 -14.95 1.92
CA THR A 66 2.70 -16.18 1.41
C THR A 66 4.20 -16.01 1.20
N GLU A 67 4.65 -14.85 0.72
CA GLU A 67 6.09 -14.54 0.58
C GLU A 67 6.79 -14.34 1.92
N LEU A 68 6.11 -13.74 2.91
CA LEU A 68 6.69 -13.43 4.21
C LEU A 68 6.68 -14.59 5.20
N TYR A 69 5.63 -15.41 5.13
CA TYR A 69 5.23 -16.38 6.15
C TYR A 69 4.68 -17.67 5.49
N PRO A 70 5.48 -18.35 4.64
CA PRO A 70 5.01 -19.49 3.84
C PRO A 70 4.46 -20.65 4.69
N ASP A 71 4.97 -20.80 5.92
CA ASP A 71 4.56 -21.86 6.84
C ASP A 71 3.31 -21.50 7.67
N GLU A 72 3.05 -20.21 7.92
CA GLU A 72 1.91 -19.77 8.75
C GLU A 72 0.68 -19.35 7.94
N VAL A 73 0.85 -18.91 6.68
CA VAL A 73 -0.24 -18.36 5.86
C VAL A 73 -1.38 -19.36 5.65
N ALA A 74 -1.07 -20.67 5.55
CA ALA A 74 -2.08 -21.71 5.41
C ALA A 74 -3.03 -21.78 6.62
N ALA A 75 -2.48 -21.65 7.83
CA ALA A 75 -3.28 -21.64 9.06
C ALA A 75 -4.04 -20.31 9.24
N ALA A 76 -3.52 -19.19 8.72
CA ALA A 76 -4.22 -17.92 8.72
C ALA A 76 -5.43 -17.95 7.77
N ARG A 77 -5.28 -18.51 6.56
CA ARG A 77 -6.36 -18.66 5.57
C ARG A 77 -7.59 -19.36 6.14
N THR A 78 -7.42 -20.42 6.94
CA THR A 78 -8.55 -21.15 7.54
C THR A 78 -9.35 -20.32 8.55
N LYS A 79 -8.73 -19.28 9.12
CA LYS A 79 -9.37 -18.31 10.02
C LYS A 79 -10.00 -17.13 9.29
N GLY A 80 -9.65 -16.94 8.01
CA GLY A 80 -10.20 -15.92 7.12
C GLY A 80 -9.27 -14.74 6.81
N PRO A 81 -9.71 -13.83 5.93
CA PRO A 81 -8.91 -12.70 5.43
C PRO A 81 -8.29 -11.79 6.49
N ASP A 82 -8.99 -11.55 7.61
CA ASP A 82 -8.46 -10.72 8.69
C ASP A 82 -7.25 -11.36 9.37
N ALA A 83 -7.25 -12.68 9.56
CA ALA A 83 -6.11 -13.39 10.14
C ALA A 83 -4.88 -13.37 9.21
N VAL A 84 -5.10 -13.36 7.89
CA VAL A 84 -4.04 -13.19 6.90
C VAL A 84 -3.45 -11.78 6.98
N LEU A 85 -4.30 -10.75 7.07
CA LEU A 85 -3.85 -9.38 7.23
C LEU A 85 -3.16 -9.14 8.58
N GLU A 86 -3.64 -9.75 9.66
CA GLU A 86 -3.00 -9.72 10.98
C GLU A 86 -1.55 -10.23 10.89
N LEU A 87 -1.34 -11.34 10.16
CA LEU A 87 -0.02 -11.91 9.94
C LEU A 87 0.93 -10.89 9.26
N VAL A 88 0.47 -10.17 8.24
CA VAL A 88 1.21 -9.07 7.58
C VAL A 88 1.50 -7.93 8.56
N ASN A 89 0.53 -7.58 9.40
CA ASN A 89 0.60 -6.46 10.34
C ASN A 89 1.41 -6.74 11.62
N THR A 90 1.86 -7.97 11.85
CA THR A 90 2.68 -8.35 13.03
C THR A 90 3.96 -7.54 13.21
N LYS A 91 4.54 -7.01 12.11
CA LYS A 91 5.76 -6.20 12.15
C LYS A 91 5.59 -4.95 11.29
N ASP A 92 5.94 -3.79 11.85
CA ASP A 92 5.87 -2.50 11.14
C ASP A 92 6.55 -2.56 9.76
N LYS A 93 7.75 -3.16 9.67
CA LYS A 93 8.48 -3.30 8.39
C LYS A 93 7.71 -4.06 7.31
N TYR A 94 6.81 -4.97 7.70
CA TYR A 94 5.99 -5.73 6.76
C TYR A 94 4.68 -5.01 6.47
N SER A 95 4.02 -4.47 7.51
CA SER A 95 2.84 -3.62 7.35
C SER A 95 3.13 -2.48 6.37
N PHE A 96 4.09 -1.60 6.67
CA PHE A 96 4.45 -0.50 5.77
C PHE A 96 5.02 -0.97 4.44
N GLY A 97 5.80 -2.07 4.46
CA GLY A 97 6.37 -2.65 3.25
C GLY A 97 5.34 -3.22 2.27
N SER A 98 4.09 -3.43 2.69
CA SER A 98 3.05 -4.01 1.83
C SER A 98 2.69 -3.09 0.67
N ALA A 99 2.70 -1.77 0.89
CA ALA A 99 2.44 -0.78 -0.15
C ALA A 99 3.54 -0.77 -1.22
N MET A 100 4.81 -0.83 -0.81
CA MET A 100 5.96 -0.91 -1.72
C MET A 100 6.03 -2.25 -2.44
N TRP A 101 5.74 -3.36 -1.74
CA TRP A 101 5.61 -4.68 -2.35
C TRP A 101 4.53 -4.67 -3.43
N PHE A 102 3.34 -4.14 -3.11
CA PHE A 102 2.23 -4.08 -4.05
C PHE A 102 2.61 -3.25 -5.28
N PHE A 103 3.17 -2.05 -5.06
CA PHE A 103 3.60 -1.18 -6.15
C PHE A 103 4.61 -1.85 -7.09
N THR A 104 5.56 -2.62 -6.55
CA THR A 104 6.64 -3.22 -7.34
C THR A 104 6.29 -4.56 -7.99
N THR A 105 5.28 -5.27 -7.47
CA THR A 105 4.93 -6.62 -7.93
C THR A 105 3.57 -6.72 -8.60
N GLN A 106 2.64 -5.80 -8.31
CA GLN A 106 1.27 -5.85 -8.81
C GLN A 106 0.95 -4.71 -9.80
N CYS A 107 1.71 -3.61 -9.82
CA CYS A 107 1.55 -2.59 -10.85
C CYS A 107 2.31 -2.94 -12.12
N ASP A 108 1.69 -2.69 -13.28
CA ASP A 108 2.34 -2.79 -14.57
C ASP A 108 3.52 -1.82 -14.70
N ALA A 109 4.54 -2.22 -15.46
CA ALA A 109 5.76 -1.41 -15.67
C ALA A 109 5.43 -0.02 -16.24
N ASP A 110 4.48 0.08 -17.17
CA ASP A 110 4.08 1.34 -17.80
C ASP A 110 3.46 2.31 -16.79
N ILE A 111 2.73 1.81 -15.78
CA ILE A 111 2.19 2.64 -14.69
C ILE A 111 3.33 3.21 -13.86
N ARG A 112 4.34 2.39 -13.55
CA ARG A 112 5.52 2.84 -12.79
C ARG A 112 6.29 3.92 -13.56
N THR A 113 6.57 3.69 -14.84
CA THR A 113 7.22 4.68 -15.71
C THR A 113 6.40 5.96 -15.84
N GLY A 114 5.08 5.87 -15.99
CA GLY A 114 4.19 7.03 -16.03
C GLY A 114 4.21 7.82 -14.71
N LEU A 115 4.26 7.13 -13.57
CA LEU A 115 4.31 7.76 -12.25
C LEU A 115 5.63 8.51 -12.01
N GLN A 116 6.74 8.01 -12.55
CA GLN A 116 8.05 8.66 -12.48
C GLN A 116 8.08 10.04 -13.16
N ALA A 117 7.16 10.34 -14.07
CA ALA A 117 7.01 11.68 -14.63
C ALA A 117 6.53 12.73 -13.60
N GLY A 118 5.97 12.28 -12.46
CA GLY A 118 5.50 13.16 -11.39
C GLY A 118 4.34 14.08 -11.76
N THR A 119 3.55 13.70 -12.76
CA THR A 119 2.39 14.45 -13.25
C THR A 119 1.09 13.98 -12.58
N GLU A 120 0.07 14.83 -12.57
CA GLU A 120 -1.27 14.47 -12.09
C GLU A 120 -1.85 13.28 -12.88
N ALA A 121 -1.59 13.23 -14.19
CA ALA A 121 -2.02 12.12 -15.04
C ALA A 121 -1.35 10.79 -14.63
N GLY A 122 -0.05 10.80 -14.35
CA GLY A 122 0.67 9.62 -13.87
C GLY A 122 0.15 9.14 -12.50
N PHE A 123 -0.12 10.07 -11.59
CA PHE A 123 -0.72 9.74 -10.29
C PHE A 123 -2.15 9.18 -10.43
N ASN A 124 -2.97 9.79 -11.29
CA ASN A 124 -4.30 9.28 -11.62
C ASN A 124 -4.25 7.85 -12.17
N ASP A 125 -3.35 7.59 -13.12
CA ASP A 125 -3.19 6.25 -13.69
C ASP A 125 -2.76 5.23 -12.64
N TYR A 126 -1.84 5.59 -11.74
CA TYR A 126 -1.49 4.75 -10.61
C TYR A 126 -2.68 4.41 -9.70
N THR A 127 -3.46 5.42 -9.31
CA THR A 127 -4.64 5.25 -8.44
C THR A 127 -5.75 4.43 -9.09
N VAL A 128 -6.06 4.69 -10.36
CA VAL A 128 -7.20 4.06 -11.04
C VAL A 128 -6.83 2.71 -11.63
N LYS A 129 -5.69 2.60 -12.31
CA LYS A 129 -5.34 1.42 -13.09
C LYS A 129 -4.56 0.38 -12.29
N CYS A 130 -3.78 0.79 -11.28
CA CYS A 130 -3.06 -0.16 -10.42
C CYS A 130 -3.77 -0.40 -9.08
N ILE A 131 -4.05 0.66 -8.31
CA ILE A 131 -4.71 0.51 -7.00
C ILE A 131 -6.17 0.07 -7.15
N GLY A 132 -6.82 0.45 -8.27
CA GLY A 132 -8.20 0.05 -8.56
C GLY A 132 -9.24 0.87 -7.80
N THR A 133 -8.90 2.09 -7.39
CA THR A 133 -9.83 3.03 -6.73
C THR A 133 -10.04 4.29 -7.57
N THR A 134 -10.92 5.18 -7.12
CA THR A 134 -11.21 6.43 -7.83
C THR A 134 -10.23 7.54 -7.43
N MET A 135 -9.83 8.37 -8.39
CA MET A 135 -9.16 9.63 -8.08
C MET A 135 -10.19 10.65 -7.58
N ASP A 136 -9.89 11.31 -6.47
CA ASP A 136 -10.68 12.39 -5.89
C ASP A 136 -9.77 13.54 -5.45
N GLU A 137 -10.38 14.66 -5.05
CA GLU A 137 -9.64 15.86 -4.61
C GLU A 137 -8.75 15.56 -3.39
N GLY A 138 -9.22 14.73 -2.44
CA GLY A 138 -8.47 14.38 -1.25
C GLY A 138 -7.18 13.61 -1.56
N ARG A 139 -7.24 12.61 -2.45
CA ARG A 139 -6.05 11.89 -2.93
C ARG A 139 -5.07 12.83 -3.61
N MET A 140 -5.58 13.78 -4.41
CA MET A 140 -4.76 14.78 -5.09
C MET A 140 -4.05 15.73 -4.11
N GLU A 141 -4.75 16.17 -3.06
CA GLU A 141 -4.19 17.04 -2.02
C GLU A 141 -3.09 16.34 -1.24
N TYR A 142 -3.32 15.10 -0.79
CA TYR A 142 -2.30 14.30 -0.09
C TYR A 142 -1.07 14.05 -0.97
N TRP A 143 -1.25 13.83 -2.26
CA TRP A 143 -0.13 13.67 -3.19
C TRP A 143 0.68 14.95 -3.36
N LYS A 144 0.01 16.10 -3.50
CA LYS A 144 0.69 17.41 -3.56
C LYS A 144 1.46 17.69 -2.27
N ALA A 145 0.88 17.38 -1.11
CA ALA A 145 1.54 17.52 0.19
C ALA A 145 2.76 16.59 0.32
N ALA A 146 2.63 15.32 -0.06
CA ALA A 146 3.72 14.35 -0.04
C ALA A 146 4.87 14.77 -0.97
N LYS A 147 4.56 15.27 -2.17
CA LYS A 147 5.57 15.82 -3.10
C LYS A 147 6.31 17.03 -2.55
N ALA A 148 5.66 17.88 -1.75
CA ALA A 148 6.29 19.05 -1.15
C ALA A 148 7.18 18.69 0.06
N ALA A 149 6.99 17.51 0.65
CA ALA A 149 7.71 17.03 1.83
C ALA A 149 8.98 16.21 1.51
N LEU A 150 9.19 15.85 0.25
CA LEU A 150 10.35 15.11 -0.26
C LEU A 150 11.27 16.02 -1.08
#